data_AF-A0A6I5CQU3-F1
#
_entry.id   AF-A0A6I5CQU3-F1
#
_cell.length_a   1.000
_cell.length_b   1.000
_cell.length_c   1.000
_cell.angle_alpha   90.00
_cell.angle_beta   90.00
_cell.angle_gamma   90.00
#
_symmetry.space_group_name_H-M   'P 1'
#
loop_
_entity.id
_entity.type
_entity.pdbx_description
1 polymer ?
#
loop_
_entity_poly.entity_id
_entity_poly.type
_entity_poly.pdbx_seq_one_letter_code
_entity_poly.pdbx_strand_id
1 'polypeptide(L)'
;VATHRDEGGRRLIDGGDLAAFSVELAKSGGEEDPSYTSVRNAFPGIVTAIKLGDVAAQVEIQAGPHRLVSLLTREAVEELGLEVGMEATARVKSTNVHIDRT
;
A
#
# COMPACT_ATOMS: atom_id res chain seq x y z
N VAL A 1 14.58 -21.05 -12.63
CA VAL A 1 14.15 -20.40 -13.88
C VAL A 1 15.25 -20.50 -14.91
N ALA A 2 14.95 -20.91 -16.15
CA ALA A 2 15.94 -20.99 -17.20
C ALA A 2 16.31 -19.59 -17.70
N THR A 3 17.61 -19.34 -17.93
CA THR A 3 18.10 -18.07 -18.48
C THR A 3 19.03 -18.36 -19.65
N HIS A 4 19.00 -17.53 -20.68
CA HIS A 4 19.93 -17.59 -21.81
C HIS A 4 20.78 -16.33 -21.90
N ARG A 5 21.80 -16.29 -22.77
CA ARG A 5 22.62 -15.11 -22.99
C ARG A 5 22.35 -14.54 -24.38
N ASP A 6 22.34 -13.21 -24.48
CA ASP A 6 22.36 -12.54 -25.78
C ASP A 6 23.80 -12.36 -26.31
N GLU A 7 23.91 -11.79 -27.52
CA GLU A 7 25.19 -11.53 -28.18
C GLU A 7 26.10 -10.56 -27.39
N GLY A 8 25.51 -9.71 -26.54
CA GLY A 8 26.22 -8.81 -25.63
C GLY A 8 26.59 -9.45 -24.29
N GLY A 9 26.32 -10.75 -24.11
CA GLY A 9 26.61 -11.50 -22.87
C GLY A 9 25.64 -11.23 -21.72
N ARG A 10 24.56 -10.46 -21.93
CA ARG A 10 23.52 -10.19 -20.94
C ARG A 10 22.69 -11.44 -20.72
N ARG A 11 22.29 -11.69 -19.46
CA ARG A 11 21.36 -12.78 -19.14
C ARG A 11 19.94 -12.34 -19.45
N LEU A 12 19.27 -13.08 -20.32
CA LEU A 12 17.86 -12.94 -20.65
C LEU A 12 17.07 -14.05 -19.96
N ILE A 13 15.87 -13.69 -19.54
CA ILE A 13 14.87 -14.57 -18.94
C ILE A 13 13.59 -14.39 -19.75
N ASP A 14 12.87 -15.48 -20.00
CA ASP A 14 11.57 -15.36 -20.66
C ASP A 14 10.59 -14.61 -19.74
N GLY A 15 9.72 -13.79 -20.32
CA GLY A 15 8.80 -12.96 -19.56
C GLY A 15 7.80 -13.77 -18.72
N GLY A 16 7.31 -14.89 -19.24
CA GLY A 16 6.40 -15.79 -18.52
C GLY A 16 7.10 -16.50 -17.37
N ASP A 17 8.32 -16.97 -17.63
CA ASP A 17 9.18 -17.58 -16.63
C ASP A 17 9.56 -16.62 -15.48
N LEU A 18 9.84 -15.36 -15.81
CA LEU A 18 10.10 -14.30 -14.83
C LEU A 18 8.86 -13.97 -14.00
N ALA A 19 7.69 -13.90 -14.64
CA ALA A 19 6.42 -13.64 -13.95
C ALA A 19 6.08 -14.76 -12.96
N ALA A 20 6.19 -16.03 -13.39
CA ALA A 20 5.93 -17.19 -12.53
C ALA A 20 6.87 -17.24 -11.33
N PHE A 21 8.17 -16.97 -11.54
CA PHE A 21 9.13 -16.89 -10.45
C PHE A 21 8.86 -15.75 -9.48
N SER A 22 8.46 -14.58 -9.99
CA SER A 22 8.15 -13.41 -9.14
C SER A 22 6.95 -13.68 -8.22
N VAL A 23 5.91 -14.33 -8.74
CA VAL A 23 4.74 -14.76 -7.95
C VAL A 23 5.13 -15.77 -6.87
N GLU A 24 6.00 -16.73 -7.19
CA GLU A 24 6.46 -17.72 -6.21
C GLU A 24 7.36 -17.11 -5.14
N LEU A 25 8.25 -16.20 -5.54
CA LEU A 25 9.11 -15.46 -4.61
C LEU A 25 8.25 -14.63 -3.62
N ALA A 26 7.21 -13.96 -4.11
CA ALA A 26 6.31 -13.15 -3.29
C ALA A 26 5.57 -13.94 -2.20
N LYS A 27 5.36 -15.25 -2.38
CA LYS A 27 4.76 -16.12 -1.36
C LYS A 27 5.74 -16.56 -0.26
N SER A 28 7.05 -16.33 -0.46
CA SER A 28 8.12 -16.90 0.36
C SER A 28 8.91 -15.89 1.22
N GLY A 29 8.72 -14.59 1.04
CA GLY A 29 9.17 -13.57 2.02
C GLY A 29 8.06 -13.35 3.04
N GLY A 30 8.25 -13.46 4.35
CA GLY A 30 9.41 -13.14 5.20
C GLY A 30 8.86 -12.13 6.23
N GLU A 31 8.97 -12.45 7.52
CA GLU A 31 8.37 -11.74 8.66
C GLU A 31 8.38 -10.20 8.51
N GLU A 32 7.25 -9.57 8.88
CA GLU A 32 6.96 -8.14 8.78
C GLU A 32 8.12 -7.28 9.31
N ASP A 33 8.97 -6.81 8.39
CA ASP A 33 10.01 -5.83 8.70
C ASP A 33 9.32 -4.58 9.27
N PRO A 34 9.70 -4.08 10.46
CA PRO A 34 9.13 -2.85 10.99
C PRO A 34 9.28 -1.74 9.96
N SER A 35 8.15 -1.25 9.44
CA SER A 35 8.18 -0.42 8.23
C SER A 35 8.98 0.86 8.45
N TYR A 36 10.20 0.90 7.92
CA TYR A 36 10.95 2.14 7.74
C TYR A 36 10.26 2.94 6.65
N THR A 37 9.32 3.80 7.03
CA THR A 37 8.55 4.61 6.09
C THR A 37 9.12 6.01 5.94
N SER A 38 9.25 6.47 4.69
CA SER A 38 9.59 7.88 4.38
C SER A 38 8.41 8.84 4.55
N VAL A 39 7.20 8.29 4.80
CA VAL A 39 5.97 9.07 4.97
C VAL A 39 5.97 9.73 6.35
N ARG A 40 6.27 11.04 6.38
CA ARG A 40 6.49 11.79 7.64
C ARG A 40 5.22 12.23 8.34
N ASN A 41 4.13 12.49 7.61
CA ASN A 41 2.87 12.89 8.23
C ASN A 41 2.10 11.65 8.63
N ALA A 42 1.88 11.47 9.94
CA ALA A 42 1.16 10.34 10.51
C ALA A 42 0.10 10.87 11.48
N PHE A 43 -1.13 10.41 11.30
CA PHE A 43 -2.30 10.82 12.07
C PHE A 43 -2.95 9.56 12.67
N PRO A 44 -2.53 9.13 13.87
CA PRO A 44 -3.18 8.05 14.59
C PRO A 44 -4.63 8.44 14.91
N GLY A 45 -5.55 7.51 14.72
CA GLY A 45 -6.97 7.75 14.91
C GLY A 45 -7.78 6.47 14.88
N ILE A 46 -9.10 6.64 14.82
CA ILE A 46 -10.07 5.53 14.75
C ILE A 46 -10.78 5.58 13.41
N VAL A 47 -10.97 4.43 12.77
CA VAL A 47 -11.79 4.28 11.57
C VAL A 47 -13.25 4.53 11.95
N THR A 48 -13.89 5.51 11.31
CA THR A 48 -15.26 5.94 11.63
C THR A 48 -16.27 5.55 10.55
N ALA A 49 -15.82 5.35 9.32
CA ALA A 49 -16.66 4.86 8.23
C ALA A 49 -15.82 4.16 7.16
N ILE A 50 -16.42 3.15 6.53
CA ILE A 50 -15.88 2.48 5.35
C ILE A 50 -17.02 2.40 4.32
N LYS A 51 -16.75 2.85 3.10
CA LYS A 51 -17.64 2.70 1.95
C LYS A 51 -16.93 1.92 0.87
N LEU A 52 -17.31 0.66 0.72
CA LEU A 52 -16.79 -0.21 -0.33
C LEU A 52 -17.52 0.08 -1.66
N GLY A 53 -16.75 0.30 -2.71
CA GLY A 53 -17.19 0.20 -4.10
C GLY A 53 -16.71 -1.10 -4.74
N ASP A 54 -16.80 -1.17 -6.07
CA ASP A 54 -16.39 -2.36 -6.82
C ASP A 54 -14.87 -2.51 -6.90
N VAL A 55 -14.15 -1.40 -7.07
CA VAL A 55 -12.68 -1.37 -7.24
C VAL A 55 -11.99 -0.56 -6.14
N ALA A 56 -12.65 0.48 -5.64
CA ALA A 56 -12.10 1.39 -4.66
C ALA A 56 -13.00 1.46 -3.43
N ALA A 57 -12.40 1.80 -2.30
CA ALA A 57 -13.06 2.00 -1.03
C ALA A 57 -12.66 3.33 -0.42
N GLN A 58 -13.64 4.02 0.17
CA GLN A 58 -13.39 5.21 0.98
C GLN A 58 -13.31 4.79 2.45
N VAL A 59 -12.24 5.20 3.12
CA VAL A 59 -12.05 4.97 4.56
C VAL A 59 -11.91 6.32 5.25
N GLU A 60 -12.67 6.52 6.32
CA GLU A 60 -12.63 7.73 7.13
C GLU A 60 -11.96 7.46 8.47
N ILE A 61 -10.97 8.28 8.83
CA ILE A 61 -10.25 8.20 10.10
C ILE A 61 -10.45 9.52 10.86
N GLN A 62 -10.90 9.42 12.10
CA GLN A 62 -10.92 10.53 13.04
C GLN A 62 -9.61 10.55 13.82
N ALA A 63 -8.78 11.56 13.60
CA ALA A 63 -7.49 11.77 14.26
C ALA A 63 -7.49 13.08 15.04
N GLY A 64 -7.81 13.00 16.34
CA GLY A 64 -8.00 14.19 17.17
C GLY A 64 -9.12 15.09 16.60
N PRO A 65 -8.87 16.40 16.34
CA PRO A 65 -9.87 17.29 15.75
C PRO A 65 -10.01 17.14 14.23
N HIS A 66 -9.18 16.33 13.57
CA HIS A 66 -9.13 16.23 12.12
C HIS A 66 -9.81 14.96 11.61
N ARG A 67 -10.70 15.12 10.61
CA ARG A 67 -11.26 14.01 9.84
C ARG A 67 -10.47 13.84 8.55
N LEU A 68 -9.81 12.70 8.39
CA LEU A 68 -9.10 12.32 7.17
C LEU A 68 -9.93 11.32 6.38
N VAL A 69 -9.92 11.47 5.05
CA VAL A 69 -10.58 10.55 4.13
C VAL A 69 -9.52 10.01 3.18
N SER A 70 -9.37 8.68 3.13
CA SER A 70 -8.48 7.99 2.21
C SER A 70 -9.29 7.21 1.18
N LEU A 71 -8.84 7.26 -0.06
CA LEU A 71 -9.31 6.37 -1.12
C LEU A 71 -8.29 5.25 -1.28
N LEU A 72 -8.70 4.02 -1.02
CA LEU A 72 -7.91 2.81 -1.12
C LEU A 72 -8.52 1.91 -2.19
N THR A 73 -7.80 0.87 -2.62
CA THR A 73 -8.44 -0.20 -3.37
C THR A 73 -9.36 -0.99 -2.44
N ARG A 74 -10.39 -1.62 -3.00
CA ARG A 74 -11.31 -2.46 -2.23
C ARG A 74 -10.53 -3.61 -1.58
N GLU A 75 -9.66 -4.24 -2.36
CA GLU A 75 -8.85 -5.39 -1.94
C GLU A 75 -7.93 -5.01 -0.76
N ALA A 76 -7.33 -3.82 -0.75
CA ALA A 76 -6.48 -3.39 0.36
C ALA A 76 -7.25 -3.24 1.67
N VAL A 77 -8.51 -2.77 1.62
CA VAL A 77 -9.36 -2.68 2.82
C VAL A 77 -9.68 -4.07 3.35
N GLU A 78 -9.95 -5.03 2.47
CA GLU A 78 -10.25 -6.43 2.81
C GLU A 78 -9.00 -7.17 3.34
N GLU A 79 -7.85 -7.03 2.69
CA GLU A 79 -6.57 -7.64 3.09
C GLU A 79 -6.09 -7.13 4.44
N LEU A 80 -6.23 -5.82 4.69
CA LEU A 80 -5.92 -5.22 5.99
C LEU A 80 -6.99 -5.50 7.05
N GLY A 81 -8.12 -6.11 6.66
CA GLY A 81 -9.24 -6.41 7.54
C GLY A 81 -9.83 -5.16 8.20
N LEU A 82 -9.85 -4.02 7.51
CA LEU A 82 -10.28 -2.75 8.09
C LEU A 82 -11.78 -2.75 8.42
N GLU A 83 -12.11 -2.24 9.60
CA GLU A 83 -13.45 -2.21 10.19
C GLU A 83 -13.66 -0.90 10.94
N VAL A 84 -14.92 -0.46 11.03
CA VAL A 84 -15.29 0.70 11.83
C VAL A 84 -15.05 0.43 13.31
N GLY A 85 -14.40 1.37 14.00
CA GLY A 85 -14.02 1.26 15.41
C GLY A 85 -12.57 0.84 15.64
N MET A 86 -11.86 0.41 14.60
CA MET A 86 -10.45 0.04 14.73
C MET A 86 -9.51 1.23 14.78
N GLU A 87 -8.43 1.08 15.54
CA GLU A 87 -7.31 2.02 15.50
C GLU A 87 -6.55 1.88 14.18
N ALA A 88 -6.29 3.00 13.52
CA ALA A 88 -5.51 3.06 12.30
C ALA A 88 -4.71 4.36 12.24
N THR A 89 -3.57 4.35 11.56
CA THR A 89 -2.78 5.56 11.32
C THR A 89 -2.92 5.98 9.87
N ALA A 90 -3.58 7.12 9.63
CA ALA A 90 -3.57 7.74 8.31
C ALA A 90 -2.19 8.36 8.05
N ARG A 91 -1.51 7.96 6.96
CA ARG A 91 -0.18 8.47 6.61
C ARG A 91 -0.22 9.20 5.26
N VAL A 92 0.38 10.39 5.19
CA VAL A 92 0.39 11.22 3.97
C VAL A 92 1.81 11.62 3.59
N LYS A 93 2.22 11.32 2.35
CA LYS A 93 3.57 11.62 1.85
C LYS A 93 3.82 13.12 1.88
N SER A 94 4.98 13.54 2.39
CA SER A 94 5.33 14.97 2.58
C SER A 94 5.30 15.80 1.30
N THR A 95 5.49 15.16 0.14
CA THR A 95 5.49 15.82 -1.17
C THR A 95 4.08 16.15 -1.69
N ASN A 96 3.02 15.65 -1.03
CA ASN A 96 1.64 15.83 -1.47
C ASN A 96 0.86 16.72 -0.49
N VAL A 97 1.46 17.85 -0.12
CA VAL A 97 0.88 18.84 0.79
C VAL A 97 0.86 20.19 0.08
N HIS A 98 -0.27 20.87 0.12
CA HIS A 98 -0.43 22.23 -0.39
C HIS A 98 -0.50 23.21 0.80
N ILE A 99 0.09 24.39 0.66
CA ILE A 99 0.08 25.44 1.68
C ILE A 99 -0.63 26.65 1.11
N ASP A 100 -1.73 27.03 1.75
CA ASP A 100 -2.46 28.26 1.44
C ASP A 100 -2.25 29.29 2.56
N ARG A 101 -2.19 30.56 2.19
CA ARG A 101 -2.24 31.68 3.13
C ARG A 101 -3.69 32.14 3.28
N THR A 102 -4.09 32.43 4.51
CA THR A 102 -5.40 33.01 4.86
C THR A 102 -5.38 34.52 4.83
#